data_AF-A0A7U3SLY8-F1
#
_entry.id   AF-A0A7U3SLY8-F1
#
_cell.length_a   1.000
_cell.length_b   1.000
_cell.length_c   1.000
_cell.angle_alpha   90.00
_cell.angle_beta   90.00
_cell.angle_gamma   90.00
#
_symmetry.space_group_name_H-M   'P 1'
#
loop_
_entity.id
_entity.type
_entity.pdbx_description
1 polymer ?
#
loop_
_entity_poly.entity_id
_entity_poly.type
_entity_poly.pdbx_seq_one_letter_code
_entity_poly.pdbx_strand_id
1 'polypeptide(L)'
;MYKCNSTDAQLVGGNKNTGSTASQIYNLTHQILKLTSHLESHSEDYSSRRGLRKLLSKRKRLLIYLSDKNTVLYAKVIKNLGIRGLKKS
;
A
#
# COMPACT_ATOMS: atom_id res chain seq x y z
N MET A 1 1.55 17.20 5.71
CA MET A 1 0.26 16.56 5.36
C MET A 1 0.32 16.11 3.91
N TYR A 2 0.25 14.81 3.62
CA TYR A 2 0.20 14.33 2.24
C TYR A 2 -1.16 14.73 1.65
N LYS A 3 -1.14 15.54 0.59
CA LYS A 3 -2.33 15.92 -0.19
C LYS A 3 -3.01 14.63 -0.67
N CYS A 4 -4.25 14.42 -0.22
CA CYS A 4 -5.17 13.51 -0.87
C CYS A 4 -5.45 14.14 -2.24
N ASN A 5 -4.72 13.71 -3.27
CA ASN A 5 -4.94 14.19 -4.62
C ASN A 5 -6.34 13.75 -5.00
N SER A 6 -7.20 14.72 -5.34
CA SER A 6 -8.65 14.57 -5.59
C SER A 6 -9.03 13.54 -6.69
N THR A 7 -8.07 12.84 -7.27
CA THR A 7 -8.22 11.82 -8.32
C THR A 7 -8.60 10.42 -7.81
N ASP A 8 -8.55 10.17 -6.50
CA ASP A 8 -8.84 8.84 -5.92
C ASP A 8 -10.34 8.48 -5.82
N ALA A 9 -11.25 9.45 -6.03
CA ALA A 9 -12.69 9.22 -5.93
C ALA A 9 -13.31 8.57 -7.19
N GLN A 10 -12.64 8.60 -8.35
CA GLN A 10 -13.23 8.17 -9.62
C GLN A 10 -12.87 6.75 -10.10
N LEU A 11 -11.93 6.06 -9.44
CA LEU A 11 -11.66 4.63 -9.73
C LEU A 11 -12.45 3.67 -8.83
N VAL A 12 -13.26 4.20 -7.92
CA VAL A 12 -14.13 3.42 -7.04
C VAL A 12 -15.55 3.94 -7.22
N GLY A 13 -16.24 3.41 -8.23
CA GLY A 13 -17.70 3.50 -8.26
C GLY A 13 -18.26 2.91 -6.96
N GLY A 14 -19.00 3.74 -6.23
CA GLY A 14 -20.03 3.35 -5.26
C GLY A 14 -19.61 2.39 -4.14
N ASN A 15 -19.35 2.95 -2.96
CA ASN A 15 -19.77 2.43 -1.63
C ASN A 15 -19.24 1.06 -1.12
N LYS A 16 -18.79 0.08 -1.92
CA LYS A 16 -18.55 -1.29 -1.41
C LYS A 16 -17.37 -2.07 -2.00
N ASN A 17 -16.32 -1.41 -2.49
CA ASN A 17 -15.11 -2.11 -2.97
C ASN A 17 -14.08 -2.36 -1.84
N THR A 18 -14.55 -2.79 -0.66
CA THR A 18 -13.71 -3.15 0.51
C THR A 18 -12.85 -4.40 0.27
N GLY A 19 -13.04 -5.08 -0.87
CA GLY A 19 -12.33 -6.30 -1.27
C GLY A 19 -11.37 -6.18 -2.46
N SER A 20 -11.29 -5.02 -3.12
CA SER A 20 -10.40 -4.89 -4.29
C SER A 20 -8.93 -4.88 -3.87
N THR A 21 -8.08 -5.63 -4.58
CA THR A 21 -6.64 -5.71 -4.34
C THR A 21 -5.99 -4.33 -4.29
N ALA A 22 -6.45 -3.38 -5.12
CA ALA A 22 -5.95 -2.00 -5.10
C ALA A 22 -6.29 -1.30 -3.76
N SER A 23 -7.54 -1.33 -3.33
CA SER A 23 -7.99 -0.75 -2.04
C SER A 23 -7.21 -1.31 -0.85
N GLN A 24 -6.93 -2.63 -0.87
CA GLN A 24 -6.12 -3.27 0.16
C GLN A 24 -4.67 -2.75 0.18
N ILE A 25 -4.06 -2.55 -0.99
CA ILE A 25 -2.71 -1.98 -1.10
C ILE A 25 -2.68 -0.55 -0.54
N TYR A 26 -3.67 0.28 -0.85
CA TYR A 26 -3.76 1.64 -0.30
C TYR A 26 -3.88 1.62 1.23
N ASN A 27 -4.80 0.84 1.79
CA ASN A 27 -4.97 0.73 3.25
C ASN A 27 -3.67 0.25 3.94
N LEU A 28 -3.01 -0.77 3.39
CA LEU A 28 -1.73 -1.23 3.92
C LEU A 28 -0.64 -0.16 3.85
N THR A 29 -0.64 0.66 2.80
CA THR A 29 0.32 1.77 2.67
C THR A 29 0.08 2.83 3.74
N HIS A 30 -1.18 3.22 3.99
CA HIS A 30 -1.51 4.15 5.07
C HIS A 30 -1.09 3.62 6.44
N GLN A 31 -1.32 2.33 6.72
CA GLN A 31 -0.89 1.70 7.97
C GLN A 31 0.64 1.66 8.10
N ILE A 32 1.36 1.33 7.03
CA ILE A 32 2.83 1.34 6.99
C ILE A 32 3.34 2.75 7.34
N LEU A 33 2.81 3.79 6.69
CA LEU A 33 3.24 5.18 6.95
C LEU A 33 3.00 5.60 8.41
N LYS A 34 1.83 5.25 8.97
CA LYS A 34 1.50 5.53 10.37
C LYS A 34 2.44 4.80 11.33
N LEU A 35 2.71 3.51 11.10
CA LEU A 35 3.62 2.72 11.93
C LEU A 35 5.07 3.18 11.78
N THR A 36 5.50 3.54 10.58
CA THR A 36 6.85 4.08 10.34
C THR A 36 7.07 5.36 11.14
N SER A 37 6.13 6.31 11.09
CA SER A 37 6.21 7.54 11.89
C SER A 37 6.20 7.26 13.40
N HIS A 38 5.41 6.30 13.87
CA HIS A 38 5.42 5.88 15.28
C HIS A 38 6.76 5.25 15.70
N LEU A 39 7.38 4.46 14.83
CA LEU A 39 8.66 3.81 15.10
C LEU A 39 9.86 4.76 15.00
N GLU A 40 9.72 5.89 14.32
CA GLU A 40 10.72 6.96 14.33
C GLU A 40 10.86 7.57 15.73
N SER A 41 9.76 7.73 16.47
CA SER A 41 9.79 8.19 17.87
C SER A 41 10.05 7.05 18.87
N HIS A 42 9.67 5.81 18.54
CA HIS A 42 9.84 4.63 19.40
C HIS A 42 10.67 3.54 18.73
N SER A 43 11.98 3.79 18.62
CA SER A 43 12.91 2.89 17.92
C SER A 43 13.10 1.53 18.59
N GLU A 44 12.85 1.41 19.90
CA GLU A 44 13.00 0.15 20.65
C GLU A 44 11.77 -0.75 20.63
N ASP A 45 10.67 -0.35 19.99
CA ASP A 45 9.50 -1.23 19.88
C ASP A 45 9.68 -2.31 18.80
N TYR A 46 10.31 -3.41 19.20
CA TYR A 46 10.56 -4.59 18.37
C TYR A 46 9.26 -5.29 17.93
N SER A 47 8.21 -5.25 18.75
CA SER A 47 6.91 -5.86 18.44
C SER A 47 6.22 -5.13 17.30
N SER A 48 6.20 -3.79 17.36
CA SER A 48 5.68 -2.95 16.29
C SER A 48 6.51 -3.04 15.01
N ARG A 49 7.85 -3.12 15.12
CA ARG A 49 8.74 -3.40 13.96
C ARG A 49 8.41 -4.72 13.28
N ARG A 50 8.11 -5.77 14.05
CA ARG A 50 7.68 -7.07 13.51
C ARG A 50 6.33 -6.95 12.78
N GLY A 51 5.39 -6.19 13.34
CA GLY A 51 4.12 -5.86 12.70
C GLY A 51 4.31 -5.12 11.36
N LEU A 52 5.16 -4.10 11.33
CA LEU A 52 5.51 -3.36 10.12
C LEU A 52 6.07 -4.27 9.02
N ARG A 53 7.00 -5.18 9.37
CA ARG A 53 7.53 -6.16 8.40
C ARG A 53 6.43 -7.05 7.83
N LYS A 54 5.48 -7.51 8.63
CA LYS A 54 4.34 -8.32 8.16
C LYS A 54 3.47 -7.53 7.16
N LEU A 55 3.20 -6.25 7.44
CA LEU A 55 2.44 -5.37 6.54
C LEU A 55 3.17 -5.16 5.21
N LEU A 56 4.49 -4.91 5.25
CA LEU A 56 5.34 -4.80 4.06
C LEU A 56 5.30 -6.07 3.21
N SER A 57 5.45 -7.25 3.83
CA SER A 57 5.37 -8.54 3.13
C SER A 57 3.99 -8.78 2.52
N LYS A 58 2.90 -8.44 3.22
CA LYS A 58 1.54 -8.58 2.69
C LYS A 58 1.31 -7.65 1.48
N ARG A 59 1.74 -6.39 1.57
CA ARG A 59 1.66 -5.42 0.47
C ARG A 59 2.47 -5.90 -0.75
N LYS A 60 3.67 -6.43 -0.53
CA LYS A 60 4.51 -7.01 -1.59
C LYS A 60 3.79 -8.14 -2.34
N ARG A 61 3.18 -9.08 -1.61
CA ARG A 61 2.42 -10.19 -2.21
C ARG A 61 1.23 -9.70 -3.05
N LEU A 62 0.48 -8.72 -2.55
CA LEU A 62 -0.65 -8.13 -3.28
C LEU A 62 -0.21 -7.40 -4.55
N LEU A 63 0.93 -6.70 -4.52
CA LEU A 63 1.49 -6.05 -5.70
C LEU A 63 1.92 -7.07 -6.76
N ILE A 64 2.55 -8.18 -6.36
CA ILE A 64 2.90 -9.27 -7.28
C ILE A 64 1.64 -9.85 -7.91
N TYR A 65 0.62 -10.16 -7.09
CA TYR A 65 -0.66 -10.66 -7.58
C TYR A 65 -1.34 -9.69 -8.57
N LEU A 66 -1.34 -8.40 -8.25
CA LEU A 66 -1.92 -7.37 -9.12
C LEU A 66 -1.12 -7.24 -10.43
N SER A 67 0.21 -7.38 -10.38
CA SER A 67 1.06 -7.32 -11.58
C SER A 67 0.81 -8.49 -12.54
N ASP A 68 0.45 -9.66 -12.00
CA ASP A 68 0.13 -10.87 -12.77
C ASP A 68 -1.30 -10.81 -13.35
N LYS A 69 -2.27 -10.35 -12.55
CA LYS A 69 -3.67 -10.27 -12.96
C LYS A 69 -4.00 -9.07 -13.85
N ASN A 70 -3.46 -7.89 -13.54
CA ASN A 70 -3.82 -6.65 -14.22
C ASN A 70 -2.67 -5.63 -14.17
N THR A 71 -1.85 -5.65 -15.22
CA THR A 71 -0.69 -4.76 -15.41
C THR A 71 -1.08 -3.28 -15.44
N VAL A 72 -2.25 -2.93 -15.99
CA VAL A 72 -2.74 -1.54 -16.05
C VAL A 72 -3.05 -1.00 -14.65
N LEU A 73 -3.74 -1.78 -13.83
CA LEU A 73 -3.99 -1.41 -12.43
C LEU A 73 -2.70 -1.35 -11.62
N TYR A 74 -1.77 -2.29 -11.83
CA TYR A 74 -0.45 -2.26 -11.19
C TYR A 74 0.31 -0.97 -11.51
N ALA A 75 0.36 -0.57 -12.78
CA ALA A 75 1.02 0.67 -13.20
C ALA A 75 0.38 1.91 -12.54
N LYS A 76 -0.96 1.96 -12.48
CA LYS A 76 -1.69 3.05 -11.78
C LYS A 76 -1.37 3.09 -10.28
N VAL A 77 -1.39 1.94 -9.61
CA VAL A 77 -1.09 1.83 -8.18
C VAL A 77 0.34 2.24 -7.86
N ILE A 78 1.32 1.78 -8.65
CA ILE A 78 2.73 2.16 -8.51
C ILE A 78 2.93 3.65 -8.73
N LYS A 79 2.30 4.22 -9.77
CA LYS A 79 2.36 5.65 -10.07
C LYS A 79 1.77 6.49 -8.94
N ASN A 80 0.62 6.09 -8.40
CA ASN A 80 -0.06 6.81 -7.32
C ASN A 80 0.72 6.75 -6.00
N LEU A 81 1.29 5.59 -5.67
CA LEU A 81 2.01 5.41 -4.42
C LEU A 81 3.47 5.92 -4.47
N GLY A 82 4.00 6.22 -5.67
CA GLY A 82 5.38 6.67 -5.85
C GLY A 82 6.43 5.61 -5.46
N ILE A 83 6.07 4.33 -5.47
CA ILE A 83 6.92 3.24 -4.97
C ILE A 83 7.77 2.73 -6.14
N ARG A 84 9.08 2.58 -5.93
CA ARG A 84 9.96 1.95 -6.93
C ARG A 84 9.45 0.52 -7.17
N GLY A 85 9.07 0.23 -8.42
CA GLY A 85 8.44 -1.04 -8.81
C GLY A 85 9.24 -2.27 -8.37
N LEU A 86 8.54 -3.39 -8.19
CA LEU A 86 9.16 -4.66 -7.85
C LEU A 86 10.11 -5.12 -8.98
N LYS A 87 11.41 -5.25 -8.68
CA LYS A 87 12.35 -5.98 -9.53
C LYS A 87 12.05 -7.47 -9.39
N LYS A 88 11.52 -8.10 -10.44
CA LYS A 88 11.42 -9.56 -10.53
C LYS A 88 12.87 -10.07 -10.63
N SER A 89 13.27 -10.94 -9.71
CA SER A 89 14.59 -11.59 -9.72
C SER A 89 14.47 -12.99 -10.28
#